data_AF-A0A2A5M555-F1
#
_entry.id   AF-A0A2A5M555-F1
#
_cell.length_a   1.000
_cell.length_b   1.000
_cell.length_c   1.000
_cell.angle_alpha   90.00
_cell.angle_beta   90.00
_cell.angle_gamma   90.00
#
_symmetry.space_group_name_H-M   'P 1'
#
loop_
_entity.id
_entity.type
_entity.pdbx_description
1 polymer ?
#
loop_
_entity_poly.entity_id
_entity_poly.type
_entity_poly.pdbx_seq_one_letter_code
_entity_poly.pdbx_strand_id
1 'polypeptide(L)'
;KDMGIKTIMYNCNPETVSTDYDTSDILYFEPIDFEHLRAVIEREKPDGVIVHFGGQTPLKFAKRLSAFGAKIIGTSARVIDMAEDRKKFAEFITKLGINQPKNSTATSVEEAVLKASDIGYPVLVRPSYVLGGRAMRV
;
A
#
# COMPACT_ATOMS: atom_id res chain seq x y z
N LYS A 1 2.71 23.83 0.35
CA LYS A 1 3.05 25.26 0.55
C LYS A 1 2.44 26.14 -0.56
N ASP A 2 2.78 25.92 -1.83
CA ASP A 2 2.36 26.79 -2.96
C ASP A 2 0.84 26.93 -3.14
N MET A 3 0.07 25.92 -2.75
CA MET A 3 -1.40 25.92 -2.82
C MET A 3 -2.08 26.53 -1.59
N GLY A 4 -1.34 27.06 -0.61
CA GLY A 4 -1.90 27.61 0.62
C GLY A 4 -2.57 26.57 1.55
N ILE A 5 -2.29 25.28 1.35
CA ILE A 5 -2.82 24.18 2.16
C ILE A 5 -1.90 23.94 3.35
N LYS A 6 -2.48 23.83 4.56
CA LYS A 6 -1.78 23.37 5.76
C LYS A 6 -1.40 21.90 5.59
N THR A 7 -0.10 21.62 5.72
CA THR A 7 0.48 20.30 5.51
C THR A 7 0.93 19.69 6.84
N ILE A 8 0.61 18.41 7.02
CA ILE A 8 1.04 17.62 8.17
C ILE A 8 1.87 16.46 7.63
N MET A 9 3.16 16.46 7.94
CA MET A 9 4.07 15.37 7.62
C MET A 9 4.15 14.38 8.77
N TYR A 10 4.12 13.09 8.46
CA TYR A 10 4.30 12.02 9.44
C TYR A 10 5.40 11.08 8.94
N ASN A 11 6.56 11.11 9.58
CA ASN A 11 7.70 10.30 9.16
C ASN A 11 8.65 10.06 10.36
N CYS A 12 9.27 8.89 10.41
CA CYS A 12 10.19 8.49 11.47
C CYS A 12 11.66 8.44 11.04
N ASN A 13 11.97 8.70 9.76
CA ASN A 13 13.33 8.58 9.25
C ASN A 13 14.10 9.91 9.39
N PRO A 14 15.11 10.02 10.27
CA PRO A 14 15.85 11.25 10.49
C PRO A 14 16.71 11.65 9.29
N GLU A 15 17.00 10.73 8.36
CA GLU A 15 17.90 10.94 7.23
C GLU A 15 17.17 11.47 5.97
N THR A 16 16.00 12.10 6.12
CA THR A 16 15.19 12.55 4.98
C THR A 16 14.91 14.04 4.98
N VAL A 17 14.93 14.68 3.81
CA VAL A 17 14.54 16.09 3.65
C VAL A 17 13.08 16.33 4.06
N SER A 18 12.23 15.28 3.98
CA SER A 18 10.85 15.36 4.46
C SER A 18 10.72 15.61 5.96
N THR A 19 11.77 15.36 6.74
CA THR A 19 11.78 15.60 8.19
C THR A 19 12.47 16.90 8.58
N ASP A 20 12.87 17.72 7.61
CA ASP A 20 13.25 19.10 7.87
C ASP A 20 12.03 19.92 8.26
N TYR A 21 12.13 20.69 9.35
CA TYR A 21 11.04 21.49 9.90
C TYR A 21 10.48 22.54 8.92
N ASP A 22 11.26 22.92 7.89
CA ASP A 22 10.84 23.90 6.89
C ASP A 22 9.97 23.31 5.76
N THR A 23 9.85 21.98 5.70
CA THR A 23 9.17 21.25 4.61
C THR A 23 7.65 21.20 4.78
N SER A 24 7.16 21.19 6.02
CA SER A 24 5.72 21.10 6.35
C SER A 24 5.35 21.99 7.52
N ASP A 25 4.08 22.40 7.58
CA ASP A 25 3.58 23.24 8.69
C ASP A 25 3.60 22.52 10.04
N ILE A 26 3.38 21.20 10.03
CA ILE A 26 3.47 20.34 11.20
C ILE A 26 4.23 19.07 10.82
N LEU A 27 5.22 18.70 11.63
CA LEU A 27 5.94 17.44 11.51
C LEU A 27 5.70 16.57 12.75
N TYR A 28 5.17 15.37 12.54
CA TYR A 28 5.16 14.29 13.53
C TYR A 28 6.33 13.35 13.25
N PHE A 29 7.27 13.33 14.19
CA PHE A 29 8.45 12.47 14.14
C PHE A 29 8.28 11.28 15.10
N GLU A 30 7.47 10.31 14.69
CA GLU A 30 7.00 9.19 15.50
C GLU A 30 6.99 7.88 14.70
N PRO A 31 7.05 6.70 15.36
CA PRO A 31 6.94 5.41 14.67
C PRO A 31 5.67 5.28 13.83
N ILE A 32 5.80 4.78 12.59
CA ILE A 32 4.67 4.60 11.68
C ILE A 32 3.91 3.31 12.05
N ASP A 33 3.03 3.40 13.05
CA ASP A 33 2.06 2.37 13.40
C ASP A 33 0.63 2.92 13.48
N PHE A 34 -0.35 2.01 13.55
CA PHE A 34 -1.74 2.40 13.45
C PHE A 34 -2.24 3.23 14.64
N GLU A 35 -1.75 2.98 15.85
CA GLU A 35 -2.26 3.70 17.03
C GLU A 35 -1.77 5.14 17.04
N HIS A 36 -0.51 5.39 16.69
CA HIS A 36 0.00 6.75 16.58
C HIS A 36 -0.64 7.50 15.40
N LEU A 37 -0.79 6.84 14.23
CA LEU A 37 -1.49 7.43 13.09
C LEU A 37 -2.93 7.81 13.45
N ARG A 38 -3.64 6.93 14.18
CA ARG A 38 -5.01 7.19 14.66
C ARG A 38 -5.04 8.40 15.58
N ALA A 39 -4.14 8.48 16.56
CA ALA A 39 -4.07 9.58 17.51
C ALA A 39 -3.84 10.94 16.80
N VAL A 40 -2.96 10.97 15.80
CA VAL A 40 -2.73 12.19 15.00
C VAL A 40 -3.95 12.57 14.18
N ILE A 41 -4.61 11.61 13.52
CA ILE A 41 -5.81 11.89 12.71
C ILE A 41 -6.98 12.38 13.58
N GLU A 42 -7.18 11.79 14.78
CA GLU A 42 -8.22 12.23 15.73
C GLU A 42 -7.96 13.65 16.25
N ARG A 43 -6.69 13.97 16.51
CA ARG A 43 -6.26 15.29 17.01
C ARG A 43 -6.36 16.37 15.95
N GLU A 44 -5.77 16.13 14.78
CA GLU A 44 -5.62 17.16 13.73
C GLU A 44 -6.83 17.24 12.80
N LYS A 45 -7.65 16.18 12.72
CA LYS A 45 -8.86 16.07 11.88
C LYS A 45 -8.64 16.58 10.45
N PRO A 46 -7.65 16.03 9.72
CA PRO A 46 -7.29 16.54 8.41
C PRO A 46 -8.42 16.35 7.39
N ASP A 47 -8.54 17.30 6.45
CA ASP A 47 -9.49 17.23 5.33
C ASP A 47 -9.22 16.08 4.36
N GLY A 48 -7.99 15.56 4.39
CA GLY A 48 -7.54 14.44 3.58
C GLY A 48 -6.21 13.85 4.04
N VAL A 49 -6.06 12.55 3.84
CA VAL A 49 -4.84 11.78 4.15
C VAL A 49 -4.26 11.21 2.85
N ILE A 50 -2.97 11.41 2.62
CA ILE A 50 -2.23 10.88 1.47
C ILE A 50 -1.38 9.69 1.92
N VAL A 51 -1.55 8.54 1.27
CA VAL A 51 -0.82 7.29 1.60
C VAL A 51 0.09 6.81 0.48
N HIS A 52 0.14 7.53 -0.65
CA HIS A 52 0.75 7.04 -1.90
C HIS A 52 2.25 7.34 -2.02
N PHE A 53 2.76 8.30 -1.25
CA PHE A 53 4.12 8.82 -1.41
C PHE A 53 5.16 8.24 -0.44
N GLY A 54 4.77 7.35 0.48
CA GLY A 54 5.71 6.72 1.43
C GLY A 54 6.05 5.26 1.12
N GLY A 55 5.82 4.80 -0.11
CA GLY A 55 6.06 3.41 -0.50
C GLY A 55 5.08 2.42 0.16
N GLN A 56 5.54 1.20 0.45
CA GLN A 56 4.64 0.14 0.90
C GLN A 56 4.09 0.33 2.32
N THR A 57 4.86 0.99 3.19
CA THR A 57 4.50 1.18 4.60
C THR A 57 3.14 1.86 4.76
N PRO A 58 2.88 3.06 4.22
CA PRO A 58 1.56 3.71 4.33
C PRO A 58 0.46 2.97 3.57
N LEU A 59 0.77 2.34 2.42
CA LEU A 59 -0.23 1.57 1.66
C LEU A 59 -0.83 0.43 2.47
N LYS A 60 -0.04 -0.22 3.34
CA LYS A 60 -0.55 -1.27 4.25
C LYS A 60 -1.59 -0.75 5.25
N PHE A 61 -1.53 0.52 5.63
CA PHE A 61 -2.48 1.13 6.56
C PHE A 61 -3.75 1.65 5.89
N ALA A 62 -3.75 1.85 4.56
CA ALA A 62 -4.85 2.47 3.83
C ALA A 62 -6.23 1.85 4.15
N LYS A 63 -6.31 0.52 4.19
CA LYS A 63 -7.55 -0.19 4.52
C LYS A 63 -8.02 0.07 5.96
N ARG A 64 -7.10 0.01 6.93
CA ARG A 64 -7.41 0.24 8.36
C ARG A 64 -7.79 1.70 8.61
N LEU A 65 -7.07 2.64 8.02
CA LEU A 65 -7.36 4.07 8.09
C LEU A 65 -8.72 4.41 7.49
N SER A 66 -9.03 3.86 6.31
CA SER A 66 -10.34 4.05 5.69
C SER A 66 -11.47 3.44 6.52
N ALA A 67 -11.26 2.27 7.15
CA ALA A 67 -12.25 1.64 8.02
C ALA A 67 -12.47 2.41 9.33
N PHE A 68 -11.43 3.08 9.83
CA PHE A 68 -11.50 4.00 10.96
C PHE A 68 -12.24 5.31 10.62
N GLY A 69 -12.42 5.64 9.34
CA GLY A 69 -13.09 6.86 8.89
C GLY A 69 -12.13 7.97 8.45
N ALA A 70 -10.83 7.70 8.36
CA ALA A 70 -9.88 8.63 7.77
C ALA A 70 -10.18 8.85 6.28
N LYS A 71 -10.24 10.10 5.85
CA LYS A 71 -10.54 10.47 4.48
C LYS A 71 -9.28 10.38 3.61
N ILE A 72 -9.03 9.21 3.03
CA ILE A 72 -7.92 9.06 2.07
C ILE A 72 -8.26 9.82 0.78
N ILE A 73 -7.41 10.76 0.40
CA ILE A 73 -7.52 11.53 -0.84
C ILE A 73 -6.55 10.99 -1.91
N GLY A 74 -6.91 11.11 -3.19
CA GLY A 74 -6.22 10.45 -4.29
C GLY A 74 -6.77 9.05 -4.55
N THR A 75 -5.91 8.04 -4.72
CA THR A 75 -6.34 6.66 -4.99
C THR A 75 -6.94 6.04 -3.73
N SER A 76 -8.22 5.66 -3.79
CA SER A 76 -8.95 5.08 -2.66
C SER A 76 -8.32 3.78 -2.12
N ALA A 77 -8.53 3.49 -0.83
CA ALA A 77 -8.08 2.23 -0.21
C ALA A 77 -8.57 0.99 -0.95
N ARG A 78 -9.79 1.02 -1.50
CA ARG A 78 -10.35 -0.06 -2.32
C ARG A 78 -9.54 -0.31 -3.59
N VAL A 79 -9.11 0.75 -4.27
CA VAL A 79 -8.32 0.65 -5.50
C VAL A 79 -6.89 0.20 -5.20
N ILE A 80 -6.31 0.67 -4.08
CA ILE A 80 -5.00 0.19 -3.60
C ILE A 80 -5.07 -1.33 -3.33
N ASP A 81 -6.07 -1.79 -2.57
CA ASP A 81 -6.27 -3.21 -2.25
C ASP A 81 -6.51 -4.07 -3.51
N MET A 82 -7.26 -3.56 -4.50
CA MET A 82 -7.44 -4.24 -5.79
C MET A 82 -6.12 -4.40 -6.58
N ALA A 83 -5.21 -3.42 -6.49
CA ALA A 83 -3.94 -3.45 -7.20
C ALA A 83 -2.86 -4.27 -6.47
N GLU A 84 -2.84 -4.23 -5.14
CA GLU A 84 -1.85 -4.91 -4.29
C GLU A 84 -2.15 -6.40 -4.10
N ASP A 85 -3.43 -6.79 -4.15
CA ASP A 85 -3.89 -8.17 -4.06
C ASP A 85 -3.82 -8.83 -5.46
N ARG A 86 -2.94 -9.82 -5.59
CA ARG A 86 -2.70 -10.51 -6.88
C ARG A 86 -3.94 -11.19 -7.43
N LYS A 87 -4.83 -11.71 -6.57
CA LYS A 87 -6.06 -12.35 -7.01
C LYS A 87 -7.01 -11.32 -7.60
N LYS A 88 -7.25 -10.23 -6.87
CA LYS A 88 -8.15 -9.14 -7.31
C LYS A 88 -7.62 -8.47 -8.57
N PHE A 89 -6.30 -8.28 -8.65
CA PHE A 89 -5.67 -7.72 -9.84
C PHE A 89 -5.84 -8.64 -11.06
N ALA A 90 -5.60 -9.94 -10.91
CA ALA A 90 -5.81 -10.90 -12.00
C ALA A 90 -7.27 -10.92 -12.48
N GLU A 91 -8.23 -10.95 -11.56
CA GLU A 91 -9.66 -10.86 -11.88
C GLU A 91 -10.03 -9.55 -12.60
N PHE A 92 -9.46 -8.43 -12.15
CA PHE A 92 -9.65 -7.12 -12.77
C PHE A 92 -9.13 -7.07 -14.21
N ILE A 93 -7.92 -7.59 -14.45
CA ILE A 93 -7.31 -7.66 -15.79
C ILE A 93 -8.11 -8.56 -16.72
N THR A 94 -8.56 -9.73 -16.24
CA THR A 94 -9.45 -10.63 -17.01
C THR A 94 -10.74 -9.93 -17.40
N LYS A 95 -11.36 -9.19 -16.48
CA LYS A 95 -12.59 -8.44 -16.75
C LYS A 95 -12.40 -7.37 -17.83
N LEU A 96 -11.20 -6.79 -17.93
CA LEU A 96 -10.85 -5.82 -18.97
C LEU A 96 -10.48 -6.46 -20.31
N GLY A 97 -10.40 -7.79 -20.41
CA GLY A 97 -9.96 -8.48 -21.62
C GLY A 97 -8.49 -8.23 -21.96
N ILE A 98 -7.68 -7.85 -20.96
CA ILE A 98 -6.24 -7.62 -21.15
C ILE A 98 -5.50 -8.94 -20.94
N ASN A 99 -4.53 -9.22 -21.83
CA ASN A 99 -3.73 -10.43 -21.76
C ASN A 99 -2.88 -10.47 -20.48
N GLN A 100 -2.89 -11.63 -19.80
CA GLN A 100 -2.01 -11.94 -18.69
C GLN A 100 -1.51 -13.39 -18.80
N PRO A 101 -0.31 -13.73 -18.29
CA PRO A 101 0.18 -15.11 -18.27
C PRO A 101 -0.77 -16.04 -17.50
N LYS A 102 -0.78 -17.33 -17.82
CA LYS A 102 -1.48 -18.33 -17.00
C LYS A 102 -0.93 -18.25 -15.58
N ASN A 103 -1.79 -17.92 -14.63
CA ASN A 103 -1.39 -17.64 -13.25
C ASN A 103 -2.45 -18.18 -12.27
N SER A 104 -2.04 -18.32 -11.01
CA SER A 104 -2.94 -18.69 -9.93
C SER A 104 -2.39 -18.17 -8.60
N THR A 105 -3.25 -18.03 -7.60
CA THR A 105 -2.86 -17.61 -6.25
C THR A 105 -2.90 -18.80 -5.30
N ALA A 106 -1.96 -18.92 -4.36
CA ALA A 106 -1.95 -19.97 -3.36
C ALA A 106 -1.71 -19.41 -1.96
N THR A 107 -2.25 -20.10 -0.95
CA THR A 107 -2.13 -19.77 0.47
C THR A 107 -1.45 -20.85 1.29
N SER A 108 -1.24 -22.05 0.71
CA SER A 108 -0.43 -23.13 1.28
C SER A 108 0.59 -23.63 0.26
N VAL A 109 1.60 -24.36 0.74
CA VAL A 109 2.64 -24.94 -0.11
C VAL A 109 2.06 -26.02 -1.03
N GLU A 110 1.16 -26.85 -0.49
CA GLU A 110 0.49 -27.93 -1.22
C GLU A 110 -0.35 -27.36 -2.37
N GLU A 111 -1.10 -26.29 -2.09
CA GLU A 111 -1.89 -25.58 -3.09
C GLU A 111 -0.99 -24.97 -4.18
N ALA A 112 0.15 -24.40 -3.78
CA ALA A 112 1.11 -23.82 -4.72
C ALA A 112 1.73 -24.87 -5.66
N VAL A 113 2.09 -26.05 -5.16
CA VAL A 113 2.67 -27.14 -5.96
C VAL A 113 1.67 -27.68 -6.98
N LEU A 114 0.41 -27.90 -6.57
CA LEU A 114 -0.66 -28.34 -7.46
C LEU A 114 -0.90 -27.32 -8.59
N LYS A 115 -0.98 -26.04 -8.24
CA LYS A 115 -1.19 -24.95 -9.21
C LYS A 115 0.01 -24.74 -10.12
N ALA A 116 1.23 -24.86 -9.59
CA ALA A 116 2.44 -24.77 -10.40
C ALA A 116 2.49 -25.90 -11.45
N SER A 117 2.08 -27.10 -11.07
CA SER A 117 1.99 -28.25 -11.98
C SER A 117 0.97 -28.04 -13.10
N ASP A 118 -0.19 -27.43 -12.80
CA ASP A 118 -1.18 -27.06 -13.82
C ASP A 118 -0.69 -25.92 -14.73
N ILE A 119 -0.01 -24.91 -14.18
CA ILE A 119 0.53 -23.78 -14.97
C ILE A 119 1.65 -24.23 -15.90
N GLY A 120 2.54 -25.11 -15.42
CA GLY A 120 3.73 -25.57 -16.12
C GLY A 120 4.99 -24.78 -15.73
N TYR A 121 6.11 -25.49 -15.54
CA TYR A 121 7.39 -24.90 -15.15
C TYR A 121 8.16 -24.31 -16.35
N PRO A 122 8.99 -23.26 -16.13
CA PRO A 122 9.25 -22.59 -14.84
C PRO A 122 8.10 -21.66 -14.39
N VAL A 123 7.92 -21.51 -13.08
CA VAL A 123 6.85 -20.66 -12.49
C VAL A 123 7.45 -19.53 -11.65
N LEU A 124 6.92 -18.32 -11.78
CA LEU A 124 7.35 -17.17 -10.98
C LEU A 124 6.44 -17.00 -9.75
N VAL A 125 6.99 -17.19 -8.55
CA VAL A 125 6.29 -16.99 -7.28
C VAL A 125 6.35 -15.52 -6.88
N ARG A 126 5.18 -14.89 -6.68
CA ARG A 126 5.05 -13.47 -6.34
C ARG A 126 4.10 -13.26 -5.16
N PRO A 127 4.59 -12.77 -4.01
CA PRO A 127 3.72 -12.39 -2.91
C PRO A 127 2.83 -11.18 -3.25
N SER A 128 1.69 -11.08 -2.57
CA SER A 128 0.85 -9.86 -2.52
C SER A 128 1.40 -8.87 -1.49
N TYR A 129 1.06 -7.58 -1.63
CA TYR A 129 1.44 -6.52 -0.67
C TYR A 129 2.96 -6.33 -0.46
N VAL A 130 3.77 -6.56 -1.49
CA VAL A 130 5.23 -6.36 -1.48
C VAL A 130 5.70 -5.54 -2.69
N LEU A 131 6.73 -4.72 -2.47
CA LEU A 131 7.47 -3.98 -3.50
C LEU A 131 8.89 -4.52 -3.66
N GLY A 132 9.54 -4.20 -4.78
CA GLY A 132 10.96 -4.48 -5.01
C GLY A 132 11.33 -5.96 -5.18
N GLY A 133 10.38 -6.81 -5.56
CA GLY A 133 10.65 -8.24 -5.78
C GLY A 133 10.93 -9.03 -4.51
N ARG A 134 10.59 -8.49 -3.33
CA ARG A 134 10.84 -9.16 -2.04
C ARG A 134 10.16 -10.53 -2.01
N ALA A 135 10.95 -11.56 -1.73
CA ALA A 135 10.55 -12.97 -1.74
C ALA A 135 10.00 -13.49 -3.09
N MET A 136 10.35 -12.85 -4.22
CA MET A 136 10.11 -13.43 -5.55
C MET A 136 11.19 -14.46 -5.90
N ARG A 137 10.75 -15.56 -6.52
CA ARG A 137 11.58 -16.68 -6.97
C ARG A 137 11.01 -17.26 -8.28
N VAL A 138 11.91 -17.71 -9.15
CA VAL A 138 11.62 -18.51 -10.35
C VAL A 138 11.89 -19.98 -10.02
#